data_AF-A0A1Q3CBM3-F1
#
_entry.id   AF-A0A1Q3CBM3-F1
#
_cell.length_a   1.000
_cell.length_b   1.000
_cell.length_c   1.000
_cell.angle_alpha   90.00
_cell.angle_beta   90.00
_cell.angle_gamma   90.00
#
_symmetry.space_group_name_H-M   'P 1'
#
loop_
_entity.id
_entity.type
_entity.pdbx_description
1 polymer ?
#
loop_
_entity_poly.entity_id
_entity_poly.type
_entity_poly.pdbx_seq_one_letter_code
_entity_poly.pdbx_strand_id
1 'polypeptide(L)'
;MAVLAMCNVLRPISHWMDEVQWMLDHARGDKLPALVRKLAFVASVYHIWLERNRRCFKNQFMPAQEIIDSIKHDVAWNVWLSCKSERCERHHILCVNWGIPLEEKI
;
A
#
# COMPACT_ATOMS: atom_id res chain seq x y z
N MET A 1 -2.72 0.68 10.91
CA MET A 1 -4.13 1.04 10.61
C MET A 1 -4.23 1.91 9.37
N ALA A 2 -3.46 3.01 9.24
CA ALA A 2 -3.55 3.95 8.11
C ALA A 2 -3.49 3.28 6.71
N VAL A 3 -2.51 2.40 6.47
CA VAL A 3 -2.34 1.73 5.17
C VAL A 3 -3.50 0.77 4.84
N LEU A 4 -4.00 0.00 5.82
CA LEU A 4 -5.16 -0.88 5.62
C LEU A 4 -6.43 -0.08 5.33
N ALA A 5 -6.62 1.06 6.00
CA ALA A 5 -7.74 1.96 5.73
C ALA A 5 -7.70 2.49 4.28
N MET A 6 -6.52 2.84 3.75
CA MET A 6 -6.36 3.25 2.34
C MET A 6 -6.73 2.14 1.34
N CYS A 7 -6.60 0.86 1.73
CA CYS A 7 -7.08 -0.30 0.99
C CYS A 7 -8.60 -0.56 1.11
N ASN A 8 -9.35 0.30 1.80
CA ASN A 8 -10.74 0.06 2.22
C ASN A 8 -10.89 -1.19 3.09
N VAL A 9 -9.89 -1.47 3.93
CA VAL A 9 -9.90 -2.61 4.86
C VAL A 9 -9.94 -2.07 6.28
N LEU A 10 -11.10 -2.23 6.94
CA LEU A 10 -11.33 -1.82 8.32
C LEU A 10 -11.20 -3.03 9.24
N ARG A 11 -9.96 -3.36 9.60
CA ARG A 11 -9.65 -4.39 10.61
C ARG A 11 -8.45 -3.99 11.45
N PRO A 12 -8.36 -4.44 12.72
CA PRO A 12 -7.15 -4.30 13.51
C PRO A 12 -6.01 -5.12 12.89
N ILE A 13 -4.77 -4.68 13.14
CA ILE A 13 -3.57 -5.47 12.81
C ILE A 13 -3.50 -6.64 13.79
N SER A 14 -3.36 -7.84 13.26
CA SER A 14 -3.20 -9.11 13.97
C SER A 14 -1.73 -9.52 14.03
N HIS A 15 -1.43 -10.70 14.59
CA HIS A 15 -0.07 -11.22 14.60
C HIS A 15 0.41 -11.50 13.16
N TRP A 16 1.73 -11.51 12.98
CA TRP A 16 2.35 -11.66 11.66
C TRP A 16 1.82 -12.85 10.85
N MET A 17 1.66 -14.03 11.48
CA MET A 17 1.12 -15.21 10.81
C MET A 17 -0.32 -14.99 10.33
N ASP A 18 -1.15 -14.34 11.13
CA ASP A 18 -2.54 -14.04 10.78
C ASP A 18 -2.61 -13.02 9.63
N GLU A 19 -1.71 -12.03 9.61
CA GLU A 19 -1.61 -11.06 8.51
C GLU A 19 -1.22 -11.74 7.20
N VAL A 20 -0.24 -12.64 7.24
CA VAL A 20 0.19 -13.40 6.06
C VAL A 20 -0.94 -14.29 5.56
N GLN A 21 -1.62 -15.01 6.45
CA GLN A 21 -2.75 -15.86 6.09
C GLN A 21 -3.90 -15.03 5.50
N TRP A 22 -4.24 -13.90 6.12
CA TRP A 22 -5.26 -13.00 5.62
C TRP A 22 -4.93 -12.50 4.21
N MET A 23 -3.67 -12.14 3.95
CA MET A 23 -3.21 -11.75 2.62
C MET A 23 -3.33 -12.88 1.59
N LEU A 24 -2.97 -14.11 1.98
CA LEU A 24 -3.11 -15.29 1.11
C LEU A 24 -4.56 -15.57 0.73
N ASP A 25 -5.52 -15.22 1.59
CA ASP A 25 -6.94 -15.44 1.36
C ASP A 25 -7.60 -14.28 0.59
N HIS A 26 -7.18 -13.03 0.83
CA HIS A 26 -7.89 -11.81 0.39
C HIS A 26 -7.21 -11.04 -0.75
N ALA A 27 -5.99 -11.41 -1.11
CA ALA A 27 -5.24 -10.79 -2.21
C ALA A 27 -5.05 -11.74 -3.41
N ARG A 28 -5.85 -12.81 -3.53
CA ARG A 28 -5.79 -13.69 -4.71
C ARG A 28 -6.35 -13.01 -5.96
N GLY A 29 -5.75 -13.34 -7.11
CA GLY A 29 -6.13 -12.83 -8.43
C GLY A 29 -5.43 -11.53 -8.82
N ASP A 30 -5.80 -11.04 -10.01
CA ASP A 30 -5.11 -9.94 -10.71
C ASP A 30 -5.95 -8.67 -10.82
N LYS A 31 -7.09 -8.62 -10.11
CA LYS A 31 -7.91 -7.42 -10.05
C LYS A 31 -7.18 -6.31 -9.30
N LEU A 32 -7.46 -5.06 -9.67
CA LEU A 32 -6.85 -3.87 -9.08
C LEU A 32 -6.87 -3.85 -7.53
N PRO A 33 -7.97 -4.17 -6.82
CA PRO A 33 -7.96 -4.22 -5.35
C PRO A 33 -6.99 -5.25 -4.77
N ALA A 34 -6.84 -6.41 -5.44
CA ALA A 34 -5.90 -7.44 -5.03
C ALA A 34 -4.46 -6.97 -5.26
N LEU A 35 -4.17 -6.33 -6.41
CA LEU A 35 -2.88 -5.73 -6.70
C LEU A 35 -2.50 -4.66 -5.67
N VAL A 36 -3.40 -3.70 -5.41
CA VAL A 36 -3.20 -2.63 -4.43
C VAL A 36 -2.91 -3.21 -3.04
N ARG A 37 -3.65 -4.23 -2.60
CA ARG A 37 -3.38 -4.89 -1.32
C ARG A 37 -2.02 -5.57 -1.27
N LYS A 38 -1.61 -6.29 -2.34
CA LYS A 38 -0.27 -6.91 -2.42
C LYS A 38 0.82 -5.84 -2.30
N LEU A 39 0.71 -4.76 -3.08
CA LEU A 39 1.67 -3.65 -3.07
C LEU A 39 1.73 -2.97 -1.71
N ALA A 40 0.57 -2.65 -1.11
CA ALA A 40 0.49 -2.03 0.20
C ALA A 40 1.11 -2.89 1.30
N PHE A 41 0.89 -4.20 1.25
CA PHE A 41 1.48 -5.14 2.20
C PHE A 41 3.01 -5.20 2.06
N VAL A 42 3.52 -5.40 0.83
CA VAL A 42 4.96 -5.47 0.56
C VAL A 42 5.67 -4.16 0.94
N ALA A 43 5.11 -3.02 0.54
CA ALA A 43 5.66 -1.70 0.86
C ALA A 43 5.70 -1.48 2.39
N SER A 44 4.65 -1.86 3.11
CA SER A 44 4.61 -1.74 4.57
C SER A 44 5.72 -2.57 5.24
N VAL A 45 5.86 -3.84 4.86
CA VAL A 45 6.91 -4.72 5.40
C VAL A 45 8.29 -4.15 5.11
N TYR A 46 8.51 -3.68 3.87
CA TYR A 46 9.78 -3.10 3.44
C TYR A 46 10.15 -1.85 4.24
N HIS A 47 9.24 -0.88 4.36
CA HIS A 47 9.52 0.37 5.06
C HIS A 47 9.67 0.18 6.57
N ILE A 48 8.95 -0.76 7.19
CA ILE A 48 9.15 -1.14 8.59
C ILE A 48 10.56 -1.73 8.79
N TRP A 49 10.97 -2.65 7.90
CA TRP A 49 12.31 -3.23 7.94
C TRP A 49 13.40 -2.17 7.74
N LEU A 50 13.20 -1.26 6.79
CA LEU A 50 14.13 -0.18 6.49
C LEU A 50 14.31 0.76 7.68
N GLU A 51 13.23 1.14 8.36
CA GLU A 51 13.29 1.97 9.55
C GLU A 51 14.00 1.27 10.71
N ARG A 52 13.70 -0.02 10.94
CA ARG A 52 14.42 -0.81 11.96
C ARG A 52 15.93 -0.81 11.70
N ASN A 53 16.34 -1.00 10.45
CA ASN A 53 17.74 -0.95 10.07
C ASN A 53 18.37 0.44 10.26
N ARG A 54 17.65 1.52 9.91
CA ARG A 54 18.14 2.89 10.15
C ARG A 54 18.41 3.14 11.64
N ARG A 55 17.53 2.68 12.52
CA ARG A 55 17.74 2.79 13.97
C ARG A 55 18.94 1.98 14.43
N CYS A 56 19.03 0.71 14.03
CA CYS A 56 20.08 -0.19 14.48
C CYS A 56 21.48 0.21 13.98
N PHE A 57 21.60 0.67 12.74
CA PHE A 57 22.90 0.86 12.09
C PHE A 57 23.31 2.31 11.90
N LYS A 58 22.34 3.24 11.85
CA LYS A 58 22.62 4.68 11.63
C LYS A 58 22.24 5.55 12.82
N ASN A 59 21.61 4.99 13.85
CA ASN A 59 21.04 5.72 14.98
C ASN A 59 20.14 6.89 14.55
N GLN A 60 19.44 6.72 13.42
CA GLN A 60 18.52 7.68 12.85
C GLN A 60 17.08 7.18 13.06
N PHE A 61 16.18 8.13 13.26
CA PHE A 61 14.77 7.87 13.46
C PHE A 61 13.95 8.60 12.40
N MET A 62 13.03 7.87 11.78
CA MET A 62 12.01 8.45 10.91
C MET A 62 10.65 8.42 11.63
N PRO A 63 9.92 9.54 11.67
CA PRO A 63 8.55 9.60 12.16
C PRO A 63 7.63 8.64 11.40
N ALA A 64 6.64 8.08 12.10
CA ALA A 64 5.68 7.16 11.51
C ALA A 64 4.90 7.77 10.33
N GLN A 65 4.64 9.08 10.37
CA GLN A 65 3.95 9.78 9.28
C GLN A 65 4.77 9.77 7.98
N GLU A 66 6.07 10.05 8.06
CA GLU A 66 6.96 10.04 6.89
C GLU A 66 7.08 8.63 6.28
N ILE A 67 7.05 7.60 7.12
CA ILE A 67 7.01 6.20 6.67
C ILE A 67 5.70 5.92 5.92
N ILE A 68 4.57 6.37 6.45
CA ILE A 68 3.26 6.22 5.81
C ILE A 68 3.23 6.94 4.46
N ASP A 69 3.77 8.16 4.39
CA ASP A 69 3.82 8.94 3.15
C ASP A 69 4.73 8.28 2.11
N SER A 70 5.85 7.70 2.53
CA SER A 70 6.75 6.92 1.67
C SER A 70 6.05 5.67 1.11
N ILE A 71 5.32 4.93 1.98
CA ILE A 71 4.51 3.77 1.55
C ILE A 71 3.44 4.22 0.55
N LYS A 72 2.76 5.34 0.81
CA LYS A 72 1.72 5.88 -0.07
C LYS A 72 2.29 6.19 -1.45
N HIS A 73 3.42 6.87 -1.50
CA HIS A 73 4.10 7.22 -2.75
C HIS A 73 4.49 5.98 -3.55
N ASP A 74 5.14 5.00 -2.89
CA ASP A 74 5.57 3.77 -3.55
C ASP A 74 4.40 2.98 -4.13
N VAL A 75 3.33 2.80 -3.36
CA VAL A 75 2.15 2.06 -3.84
C VAL A 75 1.47 2.81 -4.97
N ALA A 76 1.26 4.13 -4.85
CA ALA A 76 0.65 4.94 -5.90
C ALA A 76 1.45 4.85 -7.20
N TRP A 77 2.78 4.96 -7.12
CA TRP A 77 3.68 4.84 -8.26
C TRP A 77 3.59 3.46 -8.94
N ASN A 78 3.65 2.39 -8.15
CA ASN A 78 3.57 1.01 -8.67
C ASN A 78 2.21 0.69 -9.29
N VAL A 79 1.12 1.17 -8.68
CA VAL A 79 -0.25 1.03 -9.22
C VAL A 79 -0.38 1.80 -10.53
N TRP A 80 0.11 3.04 -10.59
CA TRP A 80 0.09 3.84 -11.81
C TRP A 80 0.83 3.14 -12.95
N LEU A 81 2.03 2.62 -12.71
CA LEU A 81 2.79 1.85 -13.71
C LEU A 81 2.04 0.61 -14.19
N SER A 82 1.39 -0.10 -13.27
CA SER A 82 0.69 -1.36 -13.56
C SER A 82 -0.65 -1.14 -14.28
N CYS A 83 -1.31 0.00 -14.07
CA CYS A 83 -2.63 0.33 -14.64
C CYS A 83 -2.58 1.09 -15.96
N LYS A 84 -1.40 1.41 -16.51
CA LYS A 84 -1.27 2.10 -17.81
C LYS A 84 -2.01 1.40 -18.96
N SER A 85 -2.28 0.10 -18.86
CA SER A 85 -2.95 -0.69 -19.90
C SER A 85 -4.48 -0.80 -19.76
N GLU A 86 -5.04 -0.63 -18.56
CA GLU A 86 -6.48 -0.78 -18.30
C GLU A 86 -6.99 0.43 -17.50
N ARG A 87 -7.63 1.38 -18.19
CA ARG A 87 -8.25 2.56 -17.56
C ARG A 87 -9.38 2.10 -16.65
N CYS A 88 -9.06 1.95 -15.37
CA CYS A 88 -9.93 1.35 -14.37
C CYS A 88 -10.93 2.38 -13.81
N GLU A 89 -11.90 2.83 -14.62
CA GLU A 89 -13.01 3.70 -14.17
C GLU A 89 -13.79 3.07 -13.01
N ARG A 90 -13.83 1.74 -12.91
CA ARG A 90 -14.59 0.99 -11.90
C ARG A 90 -14.06 1.08 -10.47
N HIS A 91 -12.83 1.56 -10.23
CA HIS A 91 -12.22 1.60 -8.90
C HIS A 91 -11.73 3.00 -8.51
N HIS A 92 -12.44 4.04 -8.97
CA HIS A 92 -12.15 5.45 -8.70
C HIS A 92 -11.83 5.74 -7.22
N ILE A 93 -12.61 5.17 -6.28
CA ILE A 93 -12.44 5.36 -4.83
C ILE A 93 -11.05 4.88 -4.35
N LEU A 94 -10.56 3.75 -4.87
CA LEU A 94 -9.23 3.25 -4.52
C LEU A 94 -8.14 4.19 -5.08
N CYS A 95 -8.26 4.63 -6.32
CA CYS A 95 -7.30 5.57 -6.90
C CYS A 95 -7.21 6.88 -6.11
N VAL A 96 -8.35 7.42 -5.67
CA VAL A 96 -8.43 8.63 -4.83
C VAL A 96 -7.75 8.41 -3.47
N ASN A 97 -8.02 7.28 -2.79
CA ASN A 97 -7.40 6.99 -1.49
C ASN A 97 -5.86 6.98 -1.54
N TRP A 98 -5.29 6.51 -2.65
CA TRP A 98 -3.85 6.44 -2.87
C TRP A 98 -3.26 7.71 -3.50
N GLY A 99 -4.09 8.70 -3.86
CA GLY A 99 -3.64 9.97 -4.44
C GLY A 99 -3.12 9.83 -5.89
N ILE A 100 -3.64 8.86 -6.64
CA ILE A 100 -3.26 8.66 -8.04
C ILE A 100 -3.97 9.72 -8.89
N PRO A 101 -3.25 10.56 -9.67
CA PRO A 101 -3.88 11.54 -10.54
C PRO A 101 -4.68 10.80 -11.61
N LEU A 102 -6.01 10.94 -11.54
CA LEU A 102 -6.91 10.56 -12.60
C LEU A 102 -6.95 11.79 -13.53
N GLU A 103 -6.35 11.70 -14.71
CA GLU A 103 -6.46 12.79 -15.68
C GLU A 103 -7.94 13.11 -15.93
N GLU A 104 -8.37 14.31 -15.54
CA GLU A 104 -9.61 14.90 -16.04
C GLU A 104 -9.43 15.10 -17.54
N LYS A 105 -10.15 14.31 -18.33
CA LYS A 105 -10.31 14.60 -19.76
C LYS A 105 -11.00 15.95 -19.89
N ILE A 106 -10.25 16.97 -20.30
CA ILE A 106 -10.76 18.20 -20.91
C ILE A 106 -11.04 17.89 -22.39
#